data_AF-A0A1T2KXF9-F1
#
_entry.id   AF-A0A1T2KXF9-F1
#
_cell.length_a   1.000
_cell.length_b   1.000
_cell.length_c   1.000
_cell.angle_alpha   90.00
_cell.angle_beta   90.00
_cell.angle_gamma   90.00
#
_symmetry.space_group_name_H-M   'P 1'
#
loop_
_entity.id
_entity.type
_entity.pdbx_description
1 polymer ?
#
loop_
_entity_poly.entity_id
_entity_poly.type
_entity_poly.pdbx_seq_one_letter_code
_entity_poly.pdbx_strand_id
1 'polypeptide(L)' 'MDEDDRYRANEAMESSPSHETTSWRNPDTGNYYEVTPTRTYDSSTGPCRDYTTEAIIDGRRETIHGTACRHVDGNWVAEN' A
#
# COMPACT_ATOMS: atom_id res chain seq x y z
N MET A 1 -8.50 3.12 7.42
CA MET A 1 -7.17 2.48 7.55
C MET A 1 -6.67 2.75 8.96
N ASP A 2 -6.56 1.70 9.77
CA ASP A 2 -5.98 1.77 11.12
C ASP A 2 -4.48 1.42 11.11
N GLU A 3 -3.90 1.13 12.27
CA GLU A 3 -2.47 0.83 12.40
C GLU A 3 -2.07 -0.53 11.78
N ASP A 4 -2.86 -1.60 11.96
CA ASP A 4 -2.58 -2.92 11.34
C ASP A 4 -2.67 -2.82 9.82
N ASP A 5 -3.66 -2.11 9.31
CA ASP A 5 -3.79 -1.86 7.88
C ASP A 5 -2.57 -1.12 7.31
N ARG A 6 -2.07 -0.10 8.02
CA ARG A 6 -0.89 0.67 7.60
C ARG A 6 0.38 -0.17 7.62
N TYR A 7 0.53 -1.03 8.64
CA TYR A 7 1.64 -1.97 8.72
C TYR A 7 1.65 -2.95 7.52
N ARG A 8 0.50 -3.55 7.21
CA ARG A 8 0.37 -4.47 6.06
C ARG A 8 0.57 -3.79 4.71
N ALA A 9 0.09 -2.56 4.56
CA ALA A 9 0.35 -1.78 3.36
C ALA A 9 1.86 -1.51 3.18
N ASN A 10 2.59 -1.20 4.25
CA ASN A 10 4.04 -1.03 4.21
C ASN A 10 4.76 -2.34 3.86
N GLU A 11 4.33 -3.46 4.44
CA GLU A 11 4.85 -4.80 4.10
C GLU A 11 4.65 -5.14 2.61
N ALA A 12 3.48 -4.80 2.04
CA ALA A 12 3.20 -4.98 0.62
C ALA A 12 4.16 -4.15 -0.26
N MET A 13 4.48 -2.92 0.15
CA MET A 13 5.45 -2.09 -0.57
C MET A 13 6.89 -2.57 -0.43
N GLU A 14 7.25 -3.23 0.67
CA GLU A 14 8.61 -3.75 0.87
C GLU A 14 8.84 -5.08 0.16
N SER A 15 7.88 -6.00 0.27
CA SER A 15 8.08 -7.41 -0.13
C SER A 15 7.46 -7.78 -1.47
N SER A 16 6.38 -7.11 -1.89
CA SER A 16 5.66 -7.49 -3.10
C SER A 16 6.39 -7.00 -4.37
N PRO A 17 6.64 -7.86 -5.36
CA PRO A 17 7.04 -7.43 -6.70
C PRO A 17 6.02 -6.49 -7.34
N SER A 18 6.45 -5.71 -8.32
CA SER A 18 5.51 -4.90 -9.10
C SER A 18 4.56 -5.81 -9.89
N HIS A 19 3.28 -5.44 -9.91
CA HIS A 19 2.13 -6.17 -10.44
C HIS A 19 1.69 -7.40 -9.63
N GLU A 20 2.27 -7.63 -8.46
CA GLU A 20 1.78 -8.65 -7.53
C GLU A 20 0.89 -8.03 -6.44
N THR A 21 -0.32 -8.56 -6.30
CA THR A 21 -1.31 -8.08 -5.33
C THR A 21 -1.11 -8.76 -3.98
N THR A 22 -1.02 -7.95 -2.93
CA THR A 22 -1.14 -8.40 -1.54
C THR A 22 -2.53 -8.07 -1.03
N SER A 23 -3.21 -9.01 -0.36
CA SER A 23 -4.54 -8.76 0.21
C SER A 23 -4.67 -9.23 1.64
N TRP A 24 -5.51 -8.55 2.41
CA TRP A 24 -5.82 -8.92 3.78
C TRP A 24 -7.24 -8.50 4.17
N ARG A 25 -7.76 -9.19 5.19
CA ARG A 25 -8.97 -8.79 5.90
C ARG A 25 -8.57 -8.37 7.31
N ASN A 26 -8.89 -7.14 7.67
CA ASN A 26 -8.66 -6.63 9.01
C ASN A 26 -9.67 -7.29 9.98
N PRO A 27 -9.20 -8.01 11.02
CA PRO A 27 -10.08 -8.71 11.95
C PRO A 27 -10.84 -7.77 12.91
N ASP A 28 -10.31 -6.57 13.16
CA ASP A 28 -10.87 -5.60 14.10
C ASP A 28 -11.99 -4.77 13.46
N THR A 29 -11.78 -4.34 12.21
CA THR A 29 -12.76 -3.51 11.48
C THR A 29 -13.62 -4.33 10.51
N GLY A 30 -13.18 -5.52 10.12
CA GLY A 30 -13.85 -6.34 9.10
C GLY A 30 -13.67 -5.82 7.67
N ASN A 31 -12.86 -4.77 7.47
CA ASN A 31 -12.53 -4.23 6.15
C ASN A 31 -11.64 -5.21 5.39
N TYR A 32 -11.75 -5.16 4.06
CA TYR A 32 -10.87 -5.91 3.17
C TYR A 32 -10.04 -4.95 2.34
N TYR A 33 -8.77 -5.27 2.12
CA TYR A 33 -7.85 -4.46 1.33
C TYR A 33 -7.06 -5.33 0.37
N GLU A 34 -6.78 -4.77 -0.80
CA GLU A 34 -5.88 -5.28 -1.83
C GLU A 34 -4.94 -4.14 -2.20
N VAL A 35 -3.64 -4.42 -2.23
CA VAL A 35 -2.61 -3.46 -2.63
C VAL A 35 -1.78 -4.08 -3.73
N THR A 36 -1.69 -3.39 -4.86
CA THR A 36 -0.90 -3.78 -6.02
C THR A 36 0.10 -2.68 -6.35
N PRO A 37 1.39 -2.85 -6.05
CA PRO A 37 2.43 -1.97 -6.59
C PRO A 37 2.43 -2.08 -8.13
N THR A 38 2.46 -0.97 -8.85
CA THR A 38 2.34 -0.96 -10.32
C THR A 38 3.63 -0.54 -11.01
N ARG A 39 4.48 0.25 -10.35
CA ARG A 39 5.76 0.72 -10.90
C ARG A 39 6.72 1.06 -9.78
N THR A 40 8.00 0.73 -9.95
CA THR A 40 9.07 1.17 -9.06
C THR A 40 10.05 2.05 -9.83
N TYR A 41 10.48 3.17 -9.26
CA TYR A 41 11.44 4.08 -9.89
C TYR A 41 12.27 4.82 -8.83
N ASP A 42 13.47 5.24 -9.17
CA ASP A 42 14.33 6.03 -8.28
C ASP A 42 13.95 7.52 -8.31
N SER A 43 14.02 8.18 -7.15
CA SER A 43 13.79 9.61 -6.97
C SER A 43 14.90 10.25 -6.11
N SER A 44 14.83 11.56 -5.87
CA SER A 44 15.78 12.27 -5.00
C SER A 44 15.69 11.87 -3.52
N THR A 45 14.57 11.33 -3.06
CA THR A 45 14.35 10.92 -1.65
C THR A 45 14.63 9.43 -1.44
N GLY A 46 14.68 8.64 -2.52
CA GLY A 46 14.83 7.19 -2.49
C GLY A 46 14.00 6.51 -3.58
N PRO A 47 13.89 5.18 -3.57
CA PRO A 47 13.00 4.46 -4.48
C PRO A 47 11.54 4.76 -4.14
N CYS A 48 10.75 5.11 -5.15
CA CYS A 48 9.32 5.31 -5.06
C CYS A 48 8.56 4.22 -5.81
N ARG A 49 7.36 3.92 -5.34
CA ARG A 49 6.45 2.93 -5.90
C ARG A 49 5.07 3.53 -6.12
N ASP A 50 4.61 3.47 -7.36
CA ASP A 50 3.20 3.70 -7.67
C ASP A 50 2.43 2.45 -7.28
N TYR A 51 1.21 2.61 -6.78
CA TYR A 51 0.36 1.50 -6.38
C TYR A 51 -1.11 1.81 -6.55
N THR A 52 -1.90 0.75 -6.63
CA THR A 52 -3.36 0.79 -6.52
C THR A 52 -3.76 0.07 -5.25
N THR A 53 -4.64 0.68 -4.47
CA THR A 53 -5.30 0.07 -3.32
C THR A 53 -6.78 -0.06 -3.61
N GLU A 54 -7.31 -1.26 -3.52
CA GLU A 54 -8.75 -1.51 -3.51
C GLU A 54 -9.16 -1.89 -2.09
N ALA A 55 -10.19 -1.25 -1.57
CA ALA A 55 -10.71 -1.51 -0.24
C ALA A 55 -12.21 -1.81 -0.30
N ILE A 56 -12.69 -2.74 0.52
CA ILE A 56 -14.12 -2.92 0.80
C ILE A 56 -14.37 -2.45 2.23
N ILE A 57 -15.03 -1.31 2.36
CA ILE A 57 -15.34 -0.66 3.63
C ILE A 57 -16.86 -0.48 3.70
N ASP A 58 -17.50 -0.97 4.75
CA ASP A 58 -18.96 -0.96 4.91
C ASP A 58 -19.73 -1.50 3.69
N GLY A 59 -19.16 -2.51 3.01
CA GLY A 59 -19.73 -3.13 1.82
C GLY A 59 -19.58 -2.34 0.53
N ARG A 60 -18.87 -1.20 0.54
CA ARG A 60 -18.58 -0.38 -0.63
C ARG A 60 -17.14 -0.60 -1.08
N ARG A 61 -16.96 -0.77 -2.39
CA ARG A 61 -15.63 -0.84 -3.00
C ARG A 61 -15.12 0.59 -3.24
N GLU A 62 -13.94 0.86 -2.71
CA GLU A 62 -13.16 2.09 -2.92
C GLU A 62 -11.87 1.71 -3.64
N THR A 63 -11.46 2.52 -4.61
CA THR A 63 -10.20 2.34 -5.34
C THR A 63 -9.39 3.62 -5.26
N ILE A 64 -8.14 3.48 -4.82
CA ILE A 64 -7.22 4.59 -4.59
C ILE A 64 -5.95 4.30 -5.37
N HIS A 65 -5.45 5.30 -6.08
CA HIS A 65 -4.12 5.28 -6.67
C HIS A 65 -3.22 6.18 -5.85
N GLY A 66 -2.00 5.75 -5.60
CA GLY A 66 -1.04 6.51 -4.82
C GLY A 66 0.39 6.21 -5.22
N THR A 67 1.29 7.02 -4.66
CA THR A 67 2.73 6.81 -4.75
C THR A 67 3.26 6.75 -3.33
N ALA A 68 4.12 5.79 -3.03
CA ALA A 68 4.83 5.71 -1.77
C ALA A 68 6.33 5.76 -2.04
N CYS A 69 7.06 6.62 -1.33
CA CYS A 69 8.51 6.70 -1.41
C CYS A 69 9.15 6.10 -0.18
N ARG A 70 10.23 5.35 -0.39
CA ARG A 70 10.99 4.74 0.70
C ARG A 70 11.93 5.78 1.30
N HIS A 71 11.72 6.08 2.57
CA HIS A 71 12.58 6.98 3.33
C HIS A 71 13.85 6.26 3.80
N VAL A 72 14.83 7.07 4.25
CA VAL A 72 16.13 6.60 4.75
C VAL A 72 16.04 5.71 5.98
N ASP A 73 14.93 5.77 6.72
CA ASP A 73 14.61 4.92 7.86
C ASP A 73 14.04 3.55 7.42
N GLY A 74 13.88 3.33 6.12
CA GLY A 74 13.37 2.11 5.52
C GLY A 74 11.85 2.09 5.32
N ASN A 75 11.12 3.09 5.84
CA ASN A 75 9.66 3.13 5.77
C ASN A 75 9.18 3.65 4.42
N TRP A 76 8.17 2.99 3.86
CA TRP A 76 7.38 3.51 2.76
C TRP A 76 6.36 4.54 3.29
N VAL A 77 6.45 5.77 2.77
CA VAL A 77 5.56 6.88 3.11
C VAL A 77 4.80 7.30 1.87
N ALA A 78 3.48 7.38 1.98
CA ALA A 78 2.64 7.88 0.89
C ALA A 78 2.95 9.36 0.60
N GLU A 79 3.26 9.67 -0.65
CA GLU A 79 3.39 11.03 -1.14
C GLU A 79 2.05 11.45 -1.77
N ASN A 80 1.48 12.55 -1.27
CA ASN A 80 0.19 13.12 -1.68
C ASN A 80 0.41 14.37 -2.52
#